data_AF-A0A6U2Q7Q0-F1
#
_entry.id   AF-A0A6U2Q7Q0-F1
#
_cell.length_a   1.000
_cell.length_b   1.000
_cell.length_c   1.000
_cell.angle_alpha   90.00
_cell.angle_beta   90.00
_cell.angle_gamma   90.00
#
_symmetry.space_group_name_H-M   'P 1'
#
loop_
_entity.id
_entity.type
_entity.pdbx_description
1 polymer ?
#
loop_
_entity_poly.entity_id
_entity_poly.type
_entity_poly.pdbx_seq_one_letter_code
_entity_poly.pdbx_strand_id
1 'polypeptide(L)'
;KRIVRRLLTNIDHSISSSQLDELAAATDGWSGSDLESLSREAVMAPIRECLREAAVLKLKSRKRQQKGGAESCQEEESQASEDNDDSARDALLNGFRDLRPVTLSDFERAVSFWMGIDEQSSYGNSTSAFRTDNQMHLCEHYDSESSSEEND
;
A
#
# COMPACT_ATOMS: atom_id res chain seq x y z
N LYS A 1 2.81 25.04 -0.93
CA LYS A 1 3.97 24.24 -1.43
C LYS A 1 3.74 23.78 -2.87
N ARG A 2 4.69 23.97 -3.80
CA ARG A 2 4.49 23.72 -5.25
C ARG A 2 4.57 22.24 -5.66
N ILE A 3 5.25 21.40 -4.87
CA ILE A 3 5.51 19.99 -5.20
C ILE A 3 4.22 19.16 -5.18
N VAL A 4 3.44 19.19 -4.09
CA VAL A 4 2.18 18.43 -3.98
C VAL A 4 1.21 18.80 -5.10
N ARG A 5 1.06 20.10 -5.39
CA ARG A 5 0.23 20.58 -6.51
C ARG A 5 0.68 20.03 -7.87
N ARG A 6 1.99 19.91 -8.08
CA ARG A 6 2.57 19.36 -9.31
C ARG A 6 2.36 17.84 -9.41
N LEU A 7 2.49 17.12 -8.30
CA LEU A 7 2.24 15.68 -8.27
C LEU A 7 0.76 15.33 -8.52
N LEU A 8 -0.16 16.18 -8.08
CA LEU A 8 -1.60 16.01 -8.28
C LEU A 8 -2.11 16.45 -9.66
N THR A 9 -1.27 17.07 -10.50
CA THR A 9 -1.72 17.61 -11.81
C THR A 9 -2.27 16.54 -12.76
N ASN A 10 -1.75 15.31 -12.69
CA ASN A 10 -2.13 14.20 -13.58
C ASN A 10 -2.98 13.13 -12.87
N ILE A 11 -3.56 13.45 -11.72
CA ILE A 11 -4.29 12.49 -10.88
C ILE A 11 -5.67 13.06 -10.62
N ASP A 12 -6.70 12.23 -10.71
CA ASP A 12 -8.05 12.62 -10.34
C ASP A 12 -8.14 12.80 -8.83
N HIS A 13 -8.39 14.05 -8.40
CA HIS A 13 -8.47 14.43 -7.00
C HIS A 13 -9.63 15.41 -6.76
N SER A 14 -10.20 15.35 -5.57
CA SER A 14 -11.32 16.19 -5.12
C SER A 14 -10.91 17.33 -4.19
N ILE A 15 -9.60 17.62 -4.12
CA ILE A 15 -9.00 18.49 -3.10
C ILE A 15 -9.08 19.96 -3.54
N SER A 16 -9.57 20.84 -2.67
CA SER A 16 -9.64 22.28 -2.91
C SER A 16 -8.29 22.98 -2.67
N SER A 17 -8.16 24.23 -3.14
CA SER A 17 -6.95 25.02 -2.91
C SER A 17 -6.69 25.31 -1.43
N SER A 18 -7.75 25.55 -0.63
CA SER A 18 -7.61 25.80 0.81
C SER A 18 -7.13 24.56 1.57
N GLN A 19 -7.63 23.38 1.20
CA GLN A 19 -7.20 22.10 1.78
C GLN A 19 -5.73 21.79 1.45
N LEU A 20 -5.26 22.16 0.26
CA LEU A 20 -3.84 22.05 -0.08
C LEU A 20 -2.96 22.98 0.77
N ASP A 21 -3.47 24.14 1.16
CA ASP A 21 -2.74 25.07 2.03
C ASP A 21 -2.70 24.55 3.47
N GLU A 22 -3.78 23.94 3.97
CA GLU A 22 -3.81 23.24 5.26
C GLU A 22 -2.81 22.08 5.29
N LEU A 23 -2.81 21.22 4.25
CA LEU A 23 -1.83 20.14 4.12
C LEU A 23 -0.40 20.67 4.04
N ALA A 24 -0.20 21.81 3.39
CA ALA A 24 1.11 22.45 3.33
C ALA A 24 1.57 22.97 4.70
N ALA A 25 0.66 23.47 5.53
CA ALA A 25 0.97 23.88 6.90
C ALA A 25 1.28 22.66 7.79
N ALA A 26 0.49 21.57 7.68
CA ALA A 26 0.69 20.35 8.47
C ALA A 26 2.02 19.64 8.17
N THR A 27 2.50 19.73 6.92
CA THR A 27 3.76 19.10 6.49
C THR A 27 4.96 20.06 6.54
N ASP A 28 4.85 21.20 7.23
CA ASP A 28 5.93 22.18 7.24
C ASP A 28 7.24 21.58 7.78
N GLY A 29 8.36 21.92 7.14
CA GLY A 29 9.66 21.29 7.41
C GLY A 29 9.91 19.91 6.76
N TRP A 30 8.94 19.32 6.06
CA TRP A 30 9.15 18.06 5.31
C TRP A 30 9.99 18.30 4.06
N SER A 31 10.87 17.34 3.73
CA SER A 31 11.68 17.42 2.52
C SER A 31 10.84 17.15 1.25
N GLY A 32 11.36 17.53 0.08
CA GLY A 32 10.67 17.30 -1.19
C GLY A 32 10.39 15.81 -1.46
N SER A 33 11.31 14.92 -1.06
CA SER A 33 11.15 13.47 -1.16
C SER A 33 10.10 12.92 -0.20
N ASP A 34 9.97 13.50 1.00
CA ASP A 34 8.92 13.09 1.95
C ASP A 34 7.54 13.46 1.41
N LEU A 35 7.41 14.64 0.79
CA LEU A 35 6.17 15.06 0.14
C LEU A 35 5.81 14.20 -1.07
N GLU A 36 6.80 13.72 -1.82
CA GLU A 36 6.59 12.75 -2.89
C GLU A 36 6.09 11.42 -2.32
N SER A 37 6.74 10.92 -1.28
CA SER A 37 6.39 9.66 -0.63
C SER A 37 5.00 9.71 0.01
N LEU A 38 4.64 10.84 0.63
CA LEU A 38 3.30 11.13 1.14
C LEU A 38 2.26 11.09 0.02
N SER A 39 2.54 11.75 -1.10
CA SER A 39 1.62 11.80 -2.23
C SER A 39 1.41 10.41 -2.85
N ARG A 40 2.47 9.61 -2.97
CA ARG A 40 2.37 8.21 -3.43
C ARG A 40 1.50 7.38 -2.51
N GLU A 41 1.67 7.55 -1.20
CA GLU A 41 0.88 6.82 -0.20
C GLU A 41 -0.60 7.20 -0.25
N ALA A 42 -0.92 8.49 -0.40
CA ALA A 42 -2.30 8.95 -0.57
C ALA A 42 -2.96 8.39 -1.84
N VAL A 43 -2.22 8.35 -2.96
CA VAL A 43 -2.71 7.81 -4.25
C VAL A 43 -2.95 6.31 -4.21
N MET A 44 -2.21 5.57 -3.38
CA MET A 44 -2.40 4.13 -3.22
C MET A 44 -3.64 3.77 -2.39
N ALA A 45 -4.26 4.72 -1.69
CA ALA A 45 -5.41 4.44 -0.85
C ALA A 45 -6.64 3.92 -1.63
N PRO A 46 -7.11 4.55 -2.72
CA PRO A 46 -8.18 4.01 -3.56
C PRO A 46 -7.85 2.63 -4.15
N ILE A 47 -6.60 2.42 -4.55
CA ILE A 47 -6.12 1.15 -5.14
C ILE A 47 -6.24 0.02 -4.13
N ARG A 48 -5.78 0.25 -2.90
CA ARG A 48 -5.87 -0.75 -1.81
C ARG A 48 -7.30 -1.04 -1.40
N GLU A 49 -8.19 -0.05 -1.46
CA GLU A 49 -9.61 -0.23 -1.20
C GLU A 49 -10.24 -1.21 -2.20
N CYS A 50 -10.00 -0.99 -3.50
CA CYS A 50 -10.43 -1.89 -4.57
C CYS A 50 -9.88 -3.33 -4.37
N LEU A 51 -8.60 -3.46 -4.02
CA LEU A 51 -7.97 -4.75 -3.73
C LEU A 51 -8.63 -5.47 -2.54
N ARG A 52 -8.91 -4.73 -1.47
CA ARG A 52 -9.53 -5.25 -0.25
C ARG A 52 -10.96 -5.73 -0.54
N GLU A 53 -11.72 -4.99 -1.34
CA GLU A 53 -13.07 -5.38 -1.75
C GLU A 53 -13.07 -6.68 -2.56
N ALA A 54 -12.17 -6.80 -3.54
CA ALA A 54 -12.01 -8.03 -4.32
C ALA A 54 -11.61 -9.23 -3.44
N ALA A 55 -10.68 -9.04 -2.50
CA ALA A 55 -10.28 -10.08 -1.56
C ALA A 55 -11.45 -10.56 -0.68
N VAL A 56 -12.28 -9.62 -0.19
CA VAL A 56 -13.48 -9.93 0.60
C VAL A 56 -14.51 -10.70 -0.23
N LEU A 57 -14.71 -10.34 -1.50
CA LEU A 57 -15.60 -11.07 -2.42
C LEU A 57 -15.13 -12.52 -2.62
N LYS A 58 -13.83 -12.72 -2.87
CA LYS A 58 -13.23 -14.06 -3.02
C LYS A 58 -13.34 -14.90 -1.74
N LEU A 59 -13.23 -14.28 -0.57
CA LEU A 59 -13.42 -15.02 0.69
C LEU A 59 -14.90 -15.41 0.90
N LYS A 60 -15.84 -14.53 0.55
CA LYS A 60 -17.29 -14.79 0.67
C LYS A 60 -17.73 -15.94 -0.24
N SER A 61 -17.21 -16.04 -1.46
CA SER A 61 -17.55 -17.15 -2.37
C SER A 61 -17.08 -18.50 -1.81
N ARG A 62 -15.86 -18.57 -1.24
CA ARG A 62 -15.32 -19.78 -0.58
C ARG A 62 -16.16 -20.23 0.62
N LYS A 63 -16.62 -19.30 1.46
CA LYS A 63 -17.41 -19.62 2.67
C LYS A 63 -18.80 -20.18 2.34
N ARG A 64 -19.39 -19.81 1.20
CA ARG A 64 -20.68 -20.35 0.73
C ARG A 64 -20.57 -21.79 0.26
N GLN A 65 -19.47 -22.15 -0.39
CA GLN A 65 -19.19 -23.53 -0.81
C GLN A 65 -18.99 -24.46 0.39
N GLN A 66 -18.34 -23.98 1.46
CA GLN A 66 -18.11 -24.80 2.66
C GLN A 66 -19.34 -24.98 3.56
N LYS A 67 -20.32 -24.06 3.53
CA LYS A 67 -21.52 -24.14 4.38
C LYS A 67 -22.63 -25.03 3.80
N GLY A 68 -22.51 -25.46 2.54
CA GLY A 68 -23.43 -26.40 1.87
C GLY A 68 -22.94 -27.85 1.85
N GLY A 69 -21.73 -28.13 2.31
CA GLY A 69 -21.10 -29.47 2.27
C GLY A 69 -21.18 -30.20 3.61
N ALA A 70 -22.39 -30.51 4.06
CA ALA A 70 -22.62 -31.58 5.04
C ALA A 70 -23.51 -32.65 4.39
N GLU A 71 -23.06 -33.19 3.24
CA GLU A 71 -23.30 -34.58 2.82
C GLU A 71 -22.61 -34.90 1.48
N SER A 72 -21.85 -36.00 1.53
CA SER A 72 -21.22 -36.82 0.48
C SER A 72 -19.90 -36.41 -0.19
N CYS A 73 -18.96 -37.34 -0.06
CA CYS A 73 -17.69 -37.51 -0.74
C CYS A 73 -17.89 -37.90 -2.22
N GLN A 74 -16.99 -37.46 -3.11
CA GLN A 74 -15.99 -38.30 -3.77
C GLN A 74 -15.08 -37.44 -4.66
N GLU A 75 -13.83 -37.87 -4.73
CA GLU A 75 -12.73 -37.31 -5.52
C GLU A 75 -13.04 -37.45 -7.02
N GLU A 76 -12.92 -36.35 -7.78
CA GLU A 76 -12.58 -36.38 -9.21
C GLU A 76 -11.83 -35.07 -9.54
N GLU A 77 -10.57 -35.21 -9.93
CA GLU A 77 -9.69 -34.14 -10.41
C GLU A 77 -9.89 -34.01 -11.92
N SER A 78 -10.59 -32.97 -12.39
CA SER A 78 -10.31 -32.23 -13.64
C SER A 78 -11.47 -31.28 -14.04
N GLN A 79 -11.13 -30.02 -14.34
CA GLN A 79 -11.90 -29.03 -15.11
C GLN A 79 -13.19 -28.44 -14.47
N ALA A 80 -13.08 -27.62 -13.41
CA ALA A 80 -14.24 -26.84 -12.91
C ALA A 80 -13.93 -25.55 -12.10
N SER A 81 -12.77 -24.90 -12.27
CA SER A 81 -12.43 -23.70 -11.49
C SER A 81 -12.28 -22.39 -12.30
N GLU A 82 -12.49 -22.39 -13.61
CA GLU A 82 -12.16 -21.24 -14.46
C GLU A 82 -13.25 -20.14 -14.42
N ASP A 83 -14.54 -20.51 -14.44
CA ASP A 83 -15.64 -19.52 -14.58
C ASP A 83 -15.89 -18.61 -13.37
N ASN A 84 -15.61 -19.08 -12.14
CA ASN A 84 -15.83 -18.27 -10.93
C ASN A 84 -14.69 -17.26 -10.68
N ASP A 85 -13.48 -17.57 -11.12
CA ASP A 85 -12.34 -16.65 -11.02
C ASP A 85 -12.45 -15.54 -12.07
N ASP A 86 -13.06 -15.80 -13.23
CA ASP A 86 -13.30 -14.78 -14.25
C ASP A 86 -14.25 -13.67 -13.77
N SER A 87 -15.34 -14.01 -13.09
CA SER A 87 -16.26 -13.01 -12.55
C SER A 87 -15.62 -12.14 -11.45
N ALA A 88 -14.79 -12.73 -10.58
CA ALA A 88 -14.07 -11.99 -9.55
C ALA A 88 -12.97 -11.10 -10.14
N ARG A 89 -12.28 -11.59 -11.18
CA ARG A 89 -11.30 -10.86 -11.96
C ARG A 89 -11.95 -9.67 -12.66
N ASP A 90 -13.07 -9.87 -13.31
CA ASP A 90 -13.81 -8.81 -14.01
C ASP A 90 -14.32 -7.74 -13.03
N ALA A 91 -14.81 -8.15 -11.85
CA ALA A 91 -15.20 -7.21 -10.80
C ALA A 91 -14.02 -6.34 -10.33
N LEU A 92 -12.84 -6.95 -10.14
CA LEU A 92 -11.62 -6.21 -9.77
C LEU A 92 -11.15 -5.28 -10.90
N LEU A 93 -11.16 -5.76 -12.14
CA LEU A 93 -10.77 -4.96 -13.31
C LEU A 93 -11.71 -3.76 -13.51
N ASN A 94 -13.00 -3.95 -13.27
CA ASN A 94 -13.97 -2.84 -13.28
C ASN A 94 -13.69 -1.86 -12.13
N GLY A 95 -13.37 -2.36 -10.94
CA GLY A 95 -12.97 -1.49 -9.82
C GLY A 95 -11.73 -0.64 -10.10
N PHE A 96 -10.75 -1.15 -10.86
CA PHE A 96 -9.60 -0.36 -11.30
C PHE A 96 -9.93 0.70 -12.35
N ARG A 97 -10.96 0.47 -13.18
CA ARG A 97 -11.43 1.45 -14.16
C ARG A 97 -12.18 2.60 -13.49
N ASP A 98 -12.95 2.29 -12.45
CA ASP A 98 -13.81 3.22 -11.74
C ASP A 98 -13.26 3.57 -10.35
N LEU A 99 -11.95 3.78 -10.24
CA LEU A 99 -11.34 4.18 -8.97
C LEU A 99 -11.92 5.52 -8.50
N ARG A 100 -12.26 5.60 -7.21
CA ARG A 100 -12.64 6.87 -6.62
C ARG A 100 -11.49 7.87 -6.68
N PRO A 101 -11.78 9.17 -6.83
CA PRO A 101 -10.75 10.20 -6.79
C PRO A 101 -10.05 10.24 -5.42
N VAL A 102 -8.81 10.71 -5.42
CA VAL A 102 -8.05 10.94 -4.18
C VAL A 102 -8.69 12.10 -3.40
N THR A 103 -8.83 11.91 -2.10
CA THR A 103 -9.47 12.84 -1.16
C THR A 103 -8.48 13.36 -0.13
N LEU A 104 -8.84 14.41 0.60
CA LEU A 104 -8.02 14.92 1.72
C LEU A 104 -7.78 13.85 2.78
N SER A 105 -8.77 13.01 3.07
CA SER A 105 -8.65 11.93 4.07
C SER A 105 -7.59 10.89 3.70
N ASP A 106 -7.28 10.71 2.42
CA ASP A 106 -6.19 9.84 1.99
C ASP A 106 -4.83 10.45 2.35
N PHE A 107 -4.70 11.78 2.25
CA PHE A 107 -3.52 12.50 2.71
C PHE A 107 -3.40 12.51 4.24
N GLU A 108 -4.48 12.72 4.97
CA GLU A 108 -4.47 12.65 6.44
C GLU A 108 -4.03 11.26 6.92
N ARG A 109 -4.59 10.20 6.33
CA ARG A 109 -4.14 8.82 6.61
C ARG A 109 -2.68 8.60 6.26
N ALA A 110 -2.22 9.14 5.13
CA ALA A 110 -0.82 9.03 4.73
C ALA A 110 0.10 9.78 5.72
N VAL A 111 -0.31 10.96 6.22
CA VAL A 111 0.43 11.69 7.25
C VAL A 111 0.48 10.87 8.54
N SER A 112 -0.65 10.32 8.99
CA SER A 112 -0.70 9.46 10.19
C SER A 112 0.19 8.23 10.05
N PHE A 113 0.19 7.60 8.87
CA PHE A 113 1.07 6.46 8.55
C PHE A 113 2.55 6.85 8.67
N TRP A 114 2.96 7.98 8.12
CA TRP A 114 4.35 8.46 8.18
C TRP A 114 4.78 8.92 9.57
N MET A 115 3.91 9.59 10.31
CA MET A 115 4.19 10.05 11.67
C MET A 115 4.08 8.93 12.72
N GLY A 116 3.54 7.77 12.34
CA GLY A 116 3.36 6.63 13.25
C GLY A 116 2.42 6.94 14.42
N ILE A 117 1.45 7.83 14.21
CA ILE A 117 0.49 8.25 15.24
C ILE A 117 -0.57 7.15 15.51
N ASP A 118 -0.61 6.09 14.69
CA ASP A 118 -1.43 4.93 14.96
C ASP A 118 -0.75 3.98 15.96
N GLU A 119 -1.18 4.06 17.22
CA GLU A 119 -1.13 2.93 18.16
C GLU A 119 -1.76 1.70 17.50
N GLN A 120 -1.08 0.56 17.64
CA GLN A 120 -1.46 -0.74 17.10
C GLN A 120 -2.96 -1.05 17.30
N SER A 121 -3.78 -0.90 16.27
CA SER A 121 -5.03 -1.65 16.18
C SER A 121 -5.58 -1.70 14.75
N SER A 122 -5.61 -2.92 14.20
CA SER A 122 -6.49 -3.31 13.10
C SER A 122 -6.12 -2.91 11.66
N TYR A 123 -4.83 -2.90 11.30
CA TYR A 123 -4.43 -3.33 9.95
C TYR A 123 -3.82 -4.72 10.05
N GLY A 124 -4.64 -5.74 9.84
CA GLY A 124 -4.18 -7.12 9.76
C GLY A 124 -3.09 -7.25 8.70
N ASN A 125 -1.94 -7.79 9.11
CA ASN A 125 -0.81 -8.28 8.32
C ASN A 125 -0.83 -8.00 6.81
N SER A 126 0.10 -7.14 6.37
CA SER A 126 1.23 -7.52 5.48
C SER A 126 1.84 -6.25 4.89
N THR A 127 2.89 -5.70 5.54
CA THR A 127 3.96 -4.87 4.92
C THR A 127 4.95 -4.25 5.93
N SER A 128 4.88 -4.55 7.23
CA SER A 128 5.91 -4.09 8.18
C SER A 128 7.16 -4.99 8.18
N ALA A 129 7.89 -5.02 7.07
CA ALA A 129 9.21 -5.67 7.00
C ALA A 129 10.30 -4.79 6.35
N PHE A 130 10.06 -3.48 6.21
CA PHE A 130 11.08 -2.55 5.70
C PHE A 130 10.97 -1.18 6.38
N ARG A 131 10.93 -1.16 7.71
CA ARG A 131 11.48 -0.02 8.44
C ARG A 131 12.96 -0.32 8.61
N THR A 132 13.78 0.20 7.71
CA THR A 132 15.22 0.26 7.94
C THR A 132 15.44 1.07 9.20
N ASP A 133 16.08 0.42 10.18
CA ASP A 133 16.53 1.03 11.41
C ASP A 133 17.23 2.36 11.11
N ASN A 134 16.68 3.42 11.67
CA ASN A 134 17.42 4.65 11.95
C ASN A 134 18.46 4.32 13.02
N GLN A 135 19.50 3.58 12.65
CA GLN A 135 20.71 3.44 13.44
C GLN A 135 21.74 4.42 12.90
N MET A 136 21.81 5.57 13.57
CA MET A 136 23.02 6.36 13.68
C MET A 136 24.19 5.41 13.98
N HIS A 137 24.99 5.08 12.97
CA HIS A 137 26.27 4.41 13.15
C HIS A 137 27.37 5.32 12.61
N LEU A 138 28.14 5.79 13.58
CA LEU A 138 29.37 6.55 13.47
C LEU A 138 30.29 5.92 12.41
N CYS A 139 30.71 6.68 11.40
CA CYS A 139 31.74 6.24 10.47
C CYS A 139 33.06 6.06 11.23
N GLU A 140 33.35 4.82 11.64
CA GLU A 140 34.70 4.43 12.05
C GLU A 140 35.53 4.07 10.82
N HIS A 141 36.77 4.58 10.85
CA HIS A 141 37.79 4.54 9.83
C HIS A 141 38.08 3.12 9.31
N TYR A 142 38.14 2.99 7.98
CA TYR A 142 38.66 1.81 7.29
C TYR A 142 40.20 1.85 7.34
N ASP A 143 40.80 1.23 8.35
CA ASP A 143 42.23 0.89 8.32
C ASP A 143 42.34 -0.53 7.75
N SER A 144 42.64 -0.62 6.45
CA SER A 144 42.97 -1.88 5.80
C SER A 144 44.49 -2.01 5.74
N GLU A 145 45.04 -2.68 6.75
CA GLU A 145 46.37 -3.28 6.65
C GLU A 145 46.32 -4.40 5.59
N SER A 146 46.89 -4.13 4.42
CA SER A 146 47.10 -5.12 3.36
C SER A 146 48.32 -5.96 3.71
N SER A 147 48.11 -7.09 4.39
CA SER A 147 49.15 -8.11 4.63
C SER A 147 49.37 -8.94 3.35
N SER A 148 50.55 -8.82 2.77
CA SER A 148 51.06 -9.62 1.65
C SER A 148 51.47 -11.02 2.12
N GLU A 149 50.89 -12.07 1.52
CA GLU A 149 51.37 -13.44 1.66
C GLU A 149 52.01 -13.89 0.33
N GLU A 150 53.34 -13.98 0.36
CA GLU A 150 54.15 -14.76 -0.59
C GLU A 150 53.95 -16.25 -0.29
N ASN A 151 53.80 -17.08 -1.32
CA ASN A 151 54.08 -18.51 -1.21
C ASN A 151 54.96 -18.92 -2.41
N ASP A 152 56.08 -19.53 -2.06
CA ASP A 152 57.12 -20.14 -2.90
C ASP A 152 56.61 -21.28 -3.81
#